data_AF-A0A8J8DBU9-F1
#
_entry.id   AF-A0A8J8DBU9-F1
#
_cell.length_a   1.000
_cell.length_b   1.000
_cell.length_c   1.000
_cell.angle_alpha   90.00
_cell.angle_beta   90.00
_cell.angle_gamma   90.00
#
_symmetry.space_group_name_H-M   'P 1'
#
loop_
_entity.id
_entity.type
_entity.pdbx_description
1 polymer ?
#
loop_
_entity_poly.entity_id
_entity_poly.type
_entity_poly.pdbx_seq_one_letter_code
_entity_poly.pdbx_strand_id
1 'polypeptide(L)'
;QHKIVKGFRHVLQAQEPEFMLQPNFLRGIAALKQFNFTYDILIFPKHLQAAIELVKQNPSQPFVIDHIAKPYIKAGLIDEWKKDINTIAQYQNVYCKISGMVTEADYNNWKQEDFTPYIDAVVEAFGTKRILFG
;
A
#
# COMPACT_ATOMS: atom_id res chain seq x y z
N GLN A 1 10.03 -15.89 20.55
CA GLN A 1 9.33 -15.20 19.44
C GLN A 1 7.85 -15.63 19.47
N HIS A 2 6.89 -14.70 19.48
CA HIS A 2 5.46 -15.04 19.47
C HIS A 2 5.07 -15.58 18.09
N LYS A 3 4.65 -16.84 18.01
CA LYS A 3 4.43 -17.55 16.72
C LYS A 3 3.36 -16.88 15.84
N ILE A 4 2.43 -16.14 16.43
CA ILE A 4 1.29 -15.52 15.75
C ILE A 4 1.60 -14.15 15.13
N VAL A 5 2.62 -13.43 15.62
CA VAL A 5 2.98 -12.12 15.07
C VAL A 5 3.72 -12.33 13.75
N LYS A 6 3.23 -11.71 12.67
CA LYS A 6 3.78 -11.86 11.31
C LYS A 6 4.28 -10.56 10.68
N GLY A 7 3.92 -9.42 11.25
CA GLY A 7 4.25 -8.12 10.69
C GLY A 7 3.87 -6.98 11.61
N PHE A 8 4.21 -5.77 11.17
CA PHE A 8 3.95 -4.53 11.88
C PHE A 8 3.36 -3.49 10.94
N ARG A 9 2.65 -2.53 11.53
CA ARG A 9 2.06 -1.40 10.82
C ARG A 9 2.21 -0.13 11.65
N HIS A 10 2.60 0.97 11.00
CA HIS A 10 2.47 2.31 11.54
C HIS A 10 1.36 3.06 10.79
N VAL A 11 0.65 3.98 11.45
CA VAL A 11 -0.45 4.76 10.86
C VAL A 11 0.12 5.93 10.04
N LEU A 12 0.85 5.61 8.96
CA LEU A 12 1.55 6.60 8.12
C LEU A 12 0.60 7.60 7.47
N GLN A 13 -0.66 7.22 7.22
CA GLN A 13 -1.69 8.13 6.71
C GLN A 13 -1.96 9.36 7.59
N ALA A 14 -1.53 9.35 8.86
CA ALA A 14 -1.65 10.46 9.81
C ALA A 14 -0.35 11.28 9.93
N GLN A 15 0.67 10.97 9.14
CA GLN A 15 1.96 11.65 9.10
C GLN A 15 2.11 12.40 7.77
N GLU A 16 3.11 13.28 7.69
CA GLU A 16 3.55 13.80 6.39
C GLU A 16 4.31 12.73 5.59
N PRO A 17 4.27 12.75 4.24
CA PRO A 17 4.94 11.76 3.39
C PRO A 17 6.40 11.49 3.75
N GLU A 18 7.15 12.53 4.13
CA GLU A 18 8.59 12.45 4.40
C GLU A 18 8.90 11.69 5.70
N PHE A 19 7.92 11.47 6.58
CA PHE A 19 8.13 10.75 7.84
C PHE A 19 8.71 9.34 7.62
N MET A 20 8.22 8.62 6.60
CA MET A 20 8.68 7.26 6.31
C MET A 20 10.08 7.19 5.67
N LEU A 21 10.64 8.35 5.30
CA LEU A 21 11.99 8.48 4.74
C LEU A 21 13.01 8.94 5.78
N GLN A 22 12.59 9.16 7.03
CA GLN A 22 13.51 9.53 8.10
C GLN A 22 14.52 8.40 8.36
N PRO A 23 15.80 8.70 8.62
CA PRO A 23 16.83 7.68 8.80
C PRO A 23 16.50 6.64 9.88
N ASN A 24 15.85 7.05 10.97
CA ASN A 24 15.48 6.15 12.05
C ASN A 24 14.36 5.18 11.63
N PHE A 25 13.40 5.67 10.84
CA PHE A 25 12.31 4.84 10.31
C PHE A 25 12.87 3.79 9.34
N LEU A 26 13.71 4.21 8.39
CA LEU A 26 14.36 3.31 7.43
C LEU A 26 15.18 2.22 8.14
N ARG A 27 15.96 2.58 9.18
CA ARG A 27 16.68 1.57 9.99
C ARG A 27 15.74 0.60 10.69
N GLY A 28 14.60 1.08 11.21
CA GLY A 28 13.57 0.23 11.83
C GLY A 28 12.96 -0.76 10.84
N ILE A 29 12.65 -0.30 9.63
CA ILE A 29 12.11 -1.13 8.54
C ILE A 29 13.12 -2.22 8.14
N ALA A 30 14.39 -1.85 7.93
CA ALA A 30 15.44 -2.82 7.61
C ALA A 30 15.61 -3.91 8.69
N ALA A 31 15.41 -3.55 9.96
CA ALA A 31 15.53 -4.47 11.09
C ALA A 31 14.40 -5.51 11.15
N LEU A 32 13.27 -5.34 10.46
CA LEU A 32 12.18 -6.32 10.43
C LEU A 32 12.57 -7.60 9.69
N LYS A 33 13.39 -7.47 8.65
CA LYS A 33 13.75 -8.58 7.76
C LYS A 33 14.44 -9.73 8.50
N GLN A 34 15.30 -9.43 9.48
CA GLN A 34 16.02 -10.44 10.26
C GLN A 34 15.09 -11.39 11.03
N PHE A 35 13.83 -10.97 11.26
CA PHE A 35 12.81 -11.74 11.96
C PHE A 35 11.74 -12.29 11.01
N ASN A 36 11.90 -12.11 9.70
CA ASN A 36 10.94 -12.50 8.66
C ASN A 36 9.54 -11.89 8.86
N PHE A 37 9.48 -10.65 9.36
CA PHE A 37 8.24 -9.90 9.50
C PHE A 37 7.91 -9.11 8.23
N THR A 38 6.63 -8.94 7.92
CA THR A 38 6.15 -7.97 6.92
C THR A 38 6.02 -6.57 7.51
N TYR A 39 5.98 -5.58 6.63
CA TYR A 39 5.54 -4.23 6.99
C TYR A 39 4.35 -3.82 6.13
N ASP A 40 3.26 -3.42 6.78
CA ASP A 40 2.03 -3.00 6.14
C ASP A 40 2.03 -1.47 5.99
N ILE A 41 1.90 -0.99 4.76
CA ILE A 41 1.97 0.43 4.40
C ILE A 41 0.54 0.98 4.31
N LEU A 42 0.10 1.65 5.38
CA LEU A 42 -1.21 2.32 5.47
C LEU A 42 -1.08 3.81 5.14
N ILE A 43 -1.50 4.19 3.93
CA ILE A 43 -1.30 5.53 3.36
C ILE A 43 -2.47 5.98 2.48
N PHE A 44 -2.49 7.27 2.16
CA PHE A 44 -3.28 7.89 1.08
C PHE A 44 -2.43 8.12 -0.18
N PRO A 45 -3.04 8.44 -1.35
CA PRO A 45 -2.31 8.64 -2.61
C PRO A 45 -1.18 9.67 -2.51
N LYS A 46 -1.35 10.73 -1.71
CA LYS A 46 -0.29 11.76 -1.50
C LYS A 46 1.04 11.20 -0.97
N HIS A 47 1.06 9.99 -0.39
CA HIS A 47 2.27 9.38 0.16
C HIS A 47 2.90 8.34 -0.78
N LEU A 48 2.27 7.99 -1.91
CA LEU A 48 2.74 6.89 -2.75
C LEU A 48 4.16 7.12 -3.28
N GLN A 49 4.51 8.36 -3.64
CA GLN A 49 5.88 8.71 -4.03
C GLN A 49 6.90 8.43 -2.93
N ALA A 50 6.60 8.80 -1.68
CA ALA A 50 7.47 8.49 -0.54
C ALA A 50 7.52 6.97 -0.25
N ALA A 51 6.40 6.26 -0.43
CA ALA A 51 6.35 4.82 -0.26
C ALA A 51 7.18 4.07 -1.32
N ILE A 52 7.21 4.56 -2.57
CA ILE A 52 8.08 4.03 -3.64
C ILE A 52 9.55 4.14 -3.21
N GLU A 53 9.96 5.29 -2.70
CA GLU A 53 11.34 5.51 -2.24
C GLU A 53 11.67 4.64 -1.00
N LEU A 54 10.74 4.51 -0.06
CA LEU A 54 10.87 3.59 1.09
C LEU A 54 11.14 2.15 0.63
N VAL A 55 10.33 1.64 -0.30
CA VAL A 55 10.45 0.27 -0.83
C VAL A 55 11.77 0.11 -1.57
N LYS A 56 12.15 1.08 -2.40
CA LYS A 56 13.40 1.10 -3.14
C LYS A 56 14.63 1.02 -2.23
N GLN A 57 14.61 1.70 -1.09
CA GLN A 57 15.70 1.65 -0.11
C GLN A 57 15.71 0.37 0.74
N ASN A 58 14.65 -0.44 0.70
CA ASN A 58 14.52 -1.67 1.47
C ASN A 58 14.11 -2.88 0.60
N PRO A 59 14.90 -3.23 -0.44
CA PRO A 59 14.48 -4.19 -1.47
C PRO A 59 14.31 -5.63 -0.96
N SER A 60 14.86 -5.96 0.21
CA SER A 60 14.76 -7.29 0.82
C SER A 60 13.59 -7.43 1.80
N GLN A 61 12.97 -6.32 2.21
CA GLN A 61 11.88 -6.28 3.17
C GLN A 61 10.54 -6.54 2.46
N PRO A 62 9.74 -7.53 2.89
CA PRO A 62 8.40 -7.72 2.33
C PRO A 62 7.44 -6.63 2.81
N PHE A 63 6.74 -6.03 1.87
CA PHE A 63 5.77 -4.96 2.09
C PHE A 63 4.37 -5.35 1.62
N VAL A 64 3.36 -4.81 2.29
CA VAL A 64 1.96 -4.94 1.89
C VAL A 64 1.31 -3.56 1.86
N ILE A 65 0.85 -3.11 0.70
CA ILE A 65 0.02 -1.90 0.59
C ILE A 65 -1.37 -2.21 1.16
N ASP A 66 -1.78 -1.46 2.18
CA ASP A 66 -3.12 -1.56 2.75
C ASP A 66 -4.13 -0.83 1.86
N HIS A 67 -5.32 -1.40 1.72
CA HIS A 67 -6.50 -0.77 1.11
C HIS A 67 -6.24 -0.09 -0.22
N ILE A 68 -5.43 -0.72 -1.07
CA ILE A 68 -5.00 -0.20 -2.38
C ILE A 68 -4.44 1.24 -2.33
N ALA A 69 -3.85 1.65 -1.20
CA ALA A 69 -3.40 3.02 -0.92
C ALA A 69 -4.52 4.10 -0.97
N LYS A 70 -5.76 3.68 -0.70
CA LYS A 70 -6.93 4.54 -0.45
C LYS A 70 -7.16 5.60 -1.54
N PRO A 71 -7.35 5.21 -2.81
CA PRO A 71 -7.64 6.15 -3.88
C PRO A 71 -8.88 6.98 -3.55
N TYR A 72 -8.96 8.19 -4.11
CA TYR A 72 -10.10 9.07 -3.91
C TYR A 72 -11.29 8.66 -4.80
N ILE A 73 -11.86 7.49 -4.52
CA ILE A 73 -12.91 6.83 -5.34
C ILE A 73 -14.13 7.75 -5.48
N LYS A 74 -14.59 8.36 -4.38
CA LYS A 74 -15.71 9.31 -4.40
C LYS A 74 -15.49 10.48 -5.37
N ALA A 75 -14.24 10.92 -5.54
CA ALA A 75 -13.88 12.02 -6.42
C ALA A 75 -13.58 11.56 -7.87
N GLY A 76 -13.58 10.25 -8.14
CA GLY A 76 -13.24 9.70 -9.44
C GLY A 76 -11.78 9.92 -9.87
N LEU A 77 -10.88 10.25 -8.92
CA LEU A 77 -9.49 10.57 -9.23
C LEU A 77 -8.66 9.27 -9.30
N ILE A 78 -8.42 8.81 -10.52
CA ILE A 78 -7.73 7.54 -10.78
C ILE A 78 -6.33 7.70 -11.37
N ASP A 79 -6.07 8.70 -12.23
CA ASP A 79 -4.89 8.70 -13.11
C ASP A 79 -3.54 8.72 -12.35
N GLU A 80 -3.34 9.69 -11.46
CA GLU A 80 -2.09 9.79 -10.69
C GLU A 80 -1.92 8.60 -9.72
N TRP A 81 -3.01 8.17 -9.07
CA TRP A 81 -2.98 6.98 -8.22
C TRP A 81 -2.60 5.73 -9.01
N LYS A 82 -3.18 5.53 -10.20
CA LYS A 82 -2.92 4.36 -11.06
C LYS A 82 -1.46 4.35 -11.52
N LYS A 83 -0.92 5.50 -11.92
CA LYS A 83 0.49 5.66 -12.30
C LYS A 83 1.44 5.27 -11.17
N ASP A 84 1.15 5.71 -9.95
CA ASP A 84 1.98 5.43 -8.79
C ASP A 84 1.86 3.98 -8.33
N ILE A 85 0.66 3.42 -8.38
CA ILE A 85 0.41 1.99 -8.16
C ILE A 85 1.18 1.13 -9.16
N ASN A 86 1.16 1.48 -10.45
CA ASN A 86 1.92 0.78 -11.47
C ASN A 86 3.42 0.82 -11.19
N THR A 87 3.92 1.95 -10.67
CA THR A 87 5.34 2.14 -10.34
C THR A 87 5.75 1.31 -9.12
N ILE A 88 4.99 1.38 -8.02
CA ILE A 88 5.32 0.62 -6.81
C ILE A 88 5.13 -0.89 -7.03
N ALA A 89 4.24 -1.31 -7.92
CA ALA A 89 4.03 -2.71 -8.26
C ALA A 89 5.22 -3.36 -9.00
N GLN A 90 6.15 -2.57 -9.58
CA GLN A 90 7.37 -3.10 -10.21
C GLN A 90 8.29 -3.80 -9.19
N TYR A 91 8.20 -3.41 -7.93
CA TYR A 91 8.98 -4.01 -6.83
C TYR A 91 8.36 -5.34 -6.40
N GLN A 92 9.07 -6.44 -6.66
CA GLN A 92 8.56 -7.80 -6.44
C GLN A 92 8.35 -8.17 -4.96
N ASN A 93 8.96 -7.41 -4.05
CA ASN A 93 8.77 -7.53 -2.60
C ASN A 93 7.51 -6.80 -2.09
N VAL A 94 6.72 -6.17 -2.97
CA VAL A 94 5.47 -5.47 -2.61
C VAL A 94 4.25 -6.27 -3.05
N TYR A 95 3.33 -6.42 -2.11
CA TYR A 95 1.99 -7.00 -2.27
C TYR A 95 0.94 -5.90 -2.06
N CYS A 96 -0.29 -6.14 -2.51
CA CYS A 96 -1.39 -5.18 -2.37
C CYS A 96 -2.65 -5.86 -1.86
N LYS A 97 -3.29 -5.27 -0.83
CA LYS A 97 -4.59 -5.73 -0.35
C LYS A 97 -5.71 -4.99 -1.06
N ILE A 98 -6.55 -5.73 -1.80
CA ILE A 98 -7.86 -5.29 -2.27
C ILE A 98 -8.81 -5.38 -1.07
N SER A 99 -8.97 -4.24 -0.39
CA SER A 99 -9.67 -4.11 0.89
C SER A 99 -10.07 -2.66 1.14
N GLY A 100 -11.02 -2.40 2.05
CA GLY A 100 -11.31 -1.04 2.54
C GLY A 100 -11.81 -0.02 1.50
N MET A 101 -12.21 -0.44 0.29
CA MET A 101 -12.57 0.47 -0.80
C MET A 101 -13.89 1.22 -0.56
N VAL A 102 -14.86 0.56 0.09
CA VAL A 102 -16.20 1.13 0.35
C VAL A 102 -16.13 2.43 1.16
N THR A 103 -15.15 2.58 2.06
CA THR A 103 -15.00 3.80 2.87
C THR A 103 -14.39 4.97 2.11
N GLU A 104 -13.81 4.74 0.95
CA GLU A 104 -13.23 5.79 0.10
C GLU A 104 -14.18 6.22 -1.05
N ALA A 105 -15.27 5.48 -1.25
CA ALA A 105 -16.36 5.81 -2.17
C ALA A 105 -17.43 6.69 -1.51
N ASP A 106 -18.50 7.00 -2.23
CA ASP A 106 -19.69 7.57 -1.60
C ASP A 106 -20.38 6.50 -0.75
N TYR A 107 -20.08 6.48 0.56
CA TYR A 107 -20.53 5.46 1.50
C TYR A 107 -22.03 5.13 1.43
N ASN A 108 -22.87 6.12 1.11
CA ASN A 108 -24.32 5.95 1.06
C ASN A 108 -24.86 5.51 -0.32
N ASN A 109 -24.11 5.71 -1.41
CA ASN A 109 -24.62 5.56 -2.77
C ASN A 109 -23.64 4.85 -3.72
N TRP A 110 -22.62 4.18 -3.20
CA TRP A 110 -21.66 3.47 -4.03
C TRP A 110 -22.35 2.38 -4.85
N LYS A 111 -21.81 2.15 -6.04
CA LYS A 111 -22.18 1.03 -6.90
C LYS A 111 -20.93 0.23 -7.28
N GLN A 112 -21.13 -1.01 -7.72
CA GLN A 112 -20.01 -1.90 -8.05
C GLN A 112 -19.07 -1.28 -9.09
N GLU A 113 -19.64 -0.56 -10.05
CA GLU A 113 -18.91 0.06 -11.16
C GLU A 113 -17.94 1.15 -10.70
N ASP A 114 -18.13 1.73 -9.50
CA ASP A 114 -17.21 2.72 -8.94
C ASP A 114 -15.87 2.08 -8.55
N PHE A 115 -15.84 0.76 -8.31
CA PHE A 115 -14.66 0.04 -7.85
C PHE A 115 -13.90 -0.68 -8.97
N THR A 116 -14.62 -1.14 -10.00
CA THR A 116 -14.04 -1.92 -11.11
C THR A 116 -12.76 -1.30 -11.67
N PRO A 117 -12.68 0.00 -11.99
CA PRO A 117 -11.46 0.60 -12.55
C PRO A 117 -10.24 0.51 -11.64
N TYR A 118 -10.46 0.58 -10.32
CA TYR A 118 -9.40 0.51 -9.31
C TYR A 118 -8.95 -0.94 -9.06
N ILE A 119 -9.89 -1.88 -9.03
CA ILE A 119 -9.59 -3.31 -8.93
C ILE A 119 -8.79 -3.76 -10.15
N ASP A 120 -9.24 -3.39 -11.36
CA ASP A 120 -8.56 -3.73 -12.61
C ASP A 120 -7.12 -3.19 -12.63
N ALA A 121 -6.93 -1.93 -12.22
CA ALA A 121 -5.60 -1.33 -12.12
C ALA A 121 -4.68 -2.10 -11.16
N VAL A 122 -5.19 -2.54 -10.01
CA VAL A 122 -4.39 -3.31 -9.04
C VAL A 122 -4.09 -4.72 -9.55
N VAL A 123 -5.07 -5.40 -10.15
CA VAL A 123 -4.88 -6.74 -10.70
C VAL A 123 -3.90 -6.72 -11.87
N GLU A 124 -4.00 -5.73 -12.77
CA GLU A 124 -3.08 -5.51 -13.88
C GLU A 124 -1.65 -5.23 -13.37
N ALA A 125 -1.50 -4.34 -12.38
CA ALA A 125 -0.19 -3.93 -11.88
C ALA A 125 0.54 -5.03 -11.09
N PHE A 126 -0.16 -5.69 -10.16
CA PHE A 126 0.47 -6.64 -9.23
C PHE A 126 0.45 -8.09 -9.73
N GLY A 127 -0.56 -8.44 -10.54
CA GLY A 127 -0.88 -9.82 -10.90
C GLY A 127 -1.50 -10.60 -9.75
N THR A 128 -2.19 -11.70 -10.07
CA THR A 128 -2.98 -12.49 -9.11
C THR A 128 -2.15 -13.13 -7.99
N LYS A 129 -0.82 -13.24 -8.15
CA LYS A 129 0.08 -13.82 -7.14
C LYS A 129 0.48 -12.86 -6.03
N ARG A 130 0.26 -11.55 -6.20
CA ARG A 130 0.67 -10.51 -5.23
C ARG A 130 -0.47 -9.64 -4.73
N ILE A 131 -1.71 -10.06 -4.99
CA ILE A 131 -2.91 -9.44 -4.42
C ILE A 131 -3.47 -10.29 -3.29
N LEU A 132 -4.08 -9.62 -2.32
CA LEU A 132 -4.68 -10.22 -1.13
C LEU A 132 -6.09 -9.65 -0.97
N PHE A 133 -7.05 -10.45 -0.50
CA PHE A 133 -8.37 -9.97 -0.09
C PHE A 133 -8.38 -9.69 1.42
N GLY A 134 -9.11 -8.65 1.86
CA GLY A 134 -9.30 -8.34 3.28
C GLY A 134 -10.21 -7.15 3.56
#